data_AF-A0A7G8BY83-F1
#
_entry.id   AF-A0A7G8BY83-F1
#
_cell.length_a   1.000
_cell.length_b   1.000
_cell.length_c   1.000
_cell.angle_alpha   90.00
_cell.angle_beta   90.00
_cell.angle_gamma   90.00
#
_symmetry.space_group_name_H-M   'P 1'
#
loop_
_entity.id
_entity.type
_entity.pdbx_description
1 polymer ?
#
loop_
_entity_poly.entity_id
_entity_poly.type
_entity_poly.pdbx_seq_one_letter_code
_entity_poly.pdbx_strand_id
1 'polypeptide(L)'
;MANIAPITVSIIPPDPAGALTVCAHEGSRVWRKTYRTEHDAWLEMESLGMTIKTNMGTRTKYVADIRRQLISEASVDMDELQRRGYKADE
;
A
#
# COMPACT_ATOMS: atom_id res chain seq x y z
N MET A 1 16.73 -17.45 -2.36
CA MET A 1 16.29 -16.82 -3.63
C MET A 1 15.18 -15.86 -3.23
N ALA A 2 15.28 -14.56 -3.56
CA ALA A 2 14.20 -13.61 -3.23
C ALA A 2 13.05 -13.79 -4.23
N ASN A 3 11.83 -13.95 -3.75
CA ASN A 3 10.64 -14.13 -4.58
C ASN A 3 10.05 -12.76 -4.94
N ILE A 4 10.76 -12.02 -5.79
CA ILE A 4 10.41 -10.65 -6.15
C ILE A 4 9.38 -10.67 -7.29
N ALA A 5 8.22 -10.07 -7.06
CA ALA A 5 7.19 -9.89 -8.07
C ALA A 5 6.83 -8.42 -8.26
N PRO A 6 6.47 -8.00 -9.49
CA PRO A 6 5.87 -6.70 -9.71
C PRO A 6 4.48 -6.69 -9.07
N ILE A 7 4.23 -5.67 -8.27
CA ILE A 7 2.94 -5.42 -7.64
C ILE A 7 2.43 -4.03 -8.02
N THR A 8 1.12 -3.91 -8.13
CA THR A 8 0.43 -2.63 -8.16
C THR A 8 -0.20 -2.42 -6.80
N VAL A 9 0.08 -1.32 -6.10
CA VAL A 9 -0.58 -1.05 -4.82
C VAL A 9 -1.71 -0.08 -5.00
N SER A 10 -2.84 -0.36 -4.33
CA SER A 10 -3.98 0.52 -4.18
C SER A 10 -4.35 0.67 -2.71
N ILE A 11 -5.09 1.73 -2.37
CA ILE A 11 -5.57 1.94 -1.00
C ILE A 11 -7.10 1.96 -1.03
N ILE A 12 -7.71 1.20 -0.12
CA ILE A 12 -9.13 1.28 0.16
C ILE A 12 -9.32 2.43 1.16
N PRO A 13 -10.17 3.43 0.84
CA PRO A 13 -10.39 4.59 1.68
C PRO A 13 -10.89 4.19 3.07
N PRO A 14 -10.70 5.08 4.07
CA PRO A 14 -10.96 4.73 5.45
C PRO A 14 -12.42 4.32 5.66
N ASP A 15 -12.62 3.20 6.35
CA ASP A 15 -13.94 2.83 6.86
C ASP A 15 -14.40 3.86 7.93
N PRO A 16 -15.66 3.83 8.40
CA PRO A 16 -16.16 4.79 9.39
C PRO A 16 -15.37 4.82 10.71
N ALA A 17 -14.57 3.78 11.01
CA ALA A 17 -13.66 3.76 12.15
C ALA A 17 -12.28 4.38 11.84
N GLY A 18 -12.06 4.87 10.63
CA GLY A 18 -10.86 5.58 10.20
C GLY A 18 -9.71 4.67 9.76
N ALA A 19 -9.92 3.36 9.64
CA ALA A 19 -8.86 2.42 9.26
C ALA A 19 -8.74 2.29 7.73
N LEU A 20 -7.50 2.21 7.23
CA LEU A 20 -7.21 2.16 5.79
C LEU A 20 -6.61 0.82 5.43
N THR A 21 -6.97 0.29 4.27
CA THR A 21 -6.41 -1.00 3.80
C THR A 21 -5.53 -0.78 2.59
N VAL A 22 -4.25 -1.13 2.73
CA VAL A 22 -3.29 -1.15 1.62
C VAL A 22 -3.41 -2.52 0.94
N CYS A 23 -3.60 -2.50 -0.37
CA CYS A 23 -3.77 -3.68 -1.22
C CYS A 23 -2.61 -3.72 -2.22
N ALA A 24 -1.77 -4.74 -2.16
CA ALA A 24 -0.74 -5.04 -3.15
C ALA A 24 -1.28 -6.11 -4.12
N HIS A 25 -1.53 -5.72 -5.36
CA HIS A 25 -2.01 -6.58 -6.44
C HIS A 25 -0.83 -7.19 -7.17
N GLU A 26 -0.71 -8.51 -7.12
CA GLU A 26 0.28 -9.31 -7.83
C GLU A 26 -0.45 -10.13 -8.90
N GLY A 27 -0.53 -9.60 -10.12
CA GLY A 27 -1.34 -10.21 -11.18
C GLY A 27 -2.82 -10.30 -10.79
N SER A 28 -3.32 -11.53 -10.64
CA SER A 28 -4.70 -11.81 -10.18
C SER A 28 -4.84 -11.94 -8.67
N ARG A 29 -3.74 -11.95 -7.93
CA ARG A 29 -3.71 -12.15 -6.48
C ARG A 29 -3.65 -10.81 -5.77
N VAL A 30 -4.42 -10.63 -4.70
CA VAL A 30 -4.46 -9.37 -3.94
C VAL A 30 -3.99 -9.61 -2.52
N TRP A 31 -2.97 -8.88 -2.08
CA TRP A 31 -2.41 -8.95 -0.74
C TRP A 31 -2.88 -7.74 0.06
N ARG A 32 -3.54 -7.94 1.21
CA ARG A 32 -4.15 -6.85 1.97
C ARG A 32 -3.59 -6.74 3.38
N LYS A 33 -3.46 -5.50 3.86
CA LYS A 33 -3.15 -5.18 5.26
C LYS A 33 -3.85 -3.89 5.68
N THR A 34 -4.51 -3.92 6.84
CA THR A 34 -5.25 -2.79 7.40
C THR A 34 -4.43 -2.05 8.44
N TYR A 35 -4.45 -0.72 8.35
CA TYR A 35 -3.72 0.22 9.19
C TYR A 35 -4.71 1.09 9.95
N ARG A 36 -4.35 1.44 11.19
CA ARG A 36 -5.18 2.29 12.05
C ARG A 36 -5.12 3.77 11.66
N THR A 37 -4.03 4.19 11.01
CA THR A 37 -3.83 5.59 10.62
C THR A 37 -3.34 5.70 9.18
N GLU A 38 -3.65 6.83 8.53
CA GLU A 38 -3.15 7.18 7.20
C GLU A 38 -1.62 7.30 7.17
N HIS A 39 -1.02 7.67 8.31
CA HIS A 39 0.44 7.80 8.44
C HIS A 39 1.15 6.44 8.46
N ASP A 40 0.59 5.44 9.13
CA ASP A 40 1.18 4.10 9.15
C ASP A 40 1.08 3.43 7.78
N ALA A 41 -0.05 3.61 7.09
CA ALA A 41 -0.23 3.12 5.72
C ALA A 41 0.80 3.74 4.77
N TRP A 42 1.12 5.03 4.96
CA TRP A 42 2.15 5.72 4.18
C TRP A 42 3.55 5.16 4.39
N LEU A 43 3.95 5.03 5.66
CA LEU A 43 5.27 4.50 6.00
C LEU A 43 5.46 3.11 5.40
N GLU A 44 4.41 2.30 5.41
CA GLU A 44 4.45 1.01 4.73
C GLU A 44 4.67 1.18 3.22
N MET A 45 3.89 2.01 2.54
CA MET A 45 4.05 2.22 1.08
C MET A 45 5.47 2.69 0.73
N GLU A 46 6.03 3.67 1.46
CA GLU A 46 7.42 4.10 1.25
C GLU A 46 8.40 2.94 1.45
N SER A 47 8.19 2.13 2.49
CA SER A 47 9.05 0.97 2.78
C SER A 47 8.91 -0.18 1.79
N LEU A 48 7.85 -0.21 0.97
CA LEU A 48 7.68 -1.12 -0.16
C LEU A 48 8.38 -0.57 -1.43
N GLY A 49 9.12 0.53 -1.31
CA GLY A 49 9.79 1.19 -2.43
C GLY A 49 8.84 1.98 -3.31
N MET A 50 7.62 2.28 -2.82
CA MET A 50 6.67 3.08 -3.58
C MET A 50 7.06 4.55 -3.49
N THR A 51 7.60 5.07 -4.59
CA THR A 51 7.69 6.52 -4.76
C THR A 51 6.29 7.02 -5.09
N ILE A 52 5.58 7.49 -4.08
CA ILE A 52 4.37 8.28 -4.31
C ILE A 52 4.85 9.53 -5.04
N LYS A 53 4.47 9.68 -6.31
CA LYS A 53 4.74 10.90 -7.10
C LYS A 53 3.87 12.05 -6.57
N THR A 54 3.97 12.34 -5.28
CA THR A 54 3.42 13.55 -4.68
C THR A 54 4.24 14.72 -5.20
N ASN A 55 3.60 15.59 -5.95
CA ASN A 55 4.13 16.90 -6.29
C ASN A 55 4.36 17.63 -4.96
N MET A 56 5.62 17.71 -4.52
CA MET A 56 5.99 18.04 -3.14
C MET A 56 5.33 19.32 -2.64
N GLY A 57 4.52 19.17 -1.60
CA GLY A 57 3.87 20.27 -0.91
C GLY A 57 2.92 19.75 0.16
N THR A 58 3.46 19.56 1.37
CA THR A 58 2.79 19.32 2.67
C THR A 58 1.98 18.01 2.87
N ARG A 59 2.17 17.42 4.06
CA ARG A 59 1.51 16.23 4.62
C ARG A 59 -0.02 16.19 4.47
N THR A 60 -0.65 17.34 4.22
CA THR A 60 -2.11 17.48 4.05
C THR A 60 -2.60 17.07 2.65
N LYS A 61 -1.78 17.20 1.59
CA LYS A 61 -2.17 16.74 0.25
C LYS A 61 -2.11 15.22 0.10
N TYR A 62 -1.29 14.58 0.92
CA TYR A 62 -1.08 13.13 0.96
C TYR A 62 -2.37 12.33 1.24
N VAL A 63 -3.14 12.75 2.24
CA VAL A 63 -4.43 12.14 2.59
C VAL A 63 -5.43 12.24 1.44
N ALA A 64 -5.45 13.37 0.74
CA ALA A 64 -6.33 13.57 -0.40
C ALA A 64 -5.96 12.64 -1.57
N ASP A 65 -4.66 12.37 -1.79
CA ASP A 65 -4.19 11.47 -2.84
C ASP A 65 -4.41 9.98 -2.48
N ILE A 66 -4.26 9.58 -1.20
CA ILE A 66 -4.71 8.25 -0.74
C ILE A 66 -6.20 8.05 -1.03
N ARG A 67 -7.02 9.04 -0.66
CA ARG A 67 -8.47 8.98 -0.86
C ARG A 67 -8.87 8.91 -2.33
N ARG A 68 -8.00 9.34 -3.25
CA ARG A 68 -8.20 9.30 -4.70
C ARG A 68 -7.78 7.99 -5.36
N GLN A 69 -7.49 6.94 -4.58
CA GLN A 69 -7.02 5.63 -5.06
C GLN A 69 -5.68 5.73 -5.78
N LEU A 70 -4.62 5.96 -5.01
CA LEU A 70 -3.28 5.97 -5.56
C LEU A 70 -2.92 4.57 -6.07
N ILE A 71 -2.70 4.46 -7.38
CA ILE A 71 -2.20 3.25 -8.05
C ILE A 71 -0.74 3.51 -8.39
N SER A 72 0.18 2.78 -7.76
CA SER A 72 1.60 2.87 -8.07
C SER A 72 2.22 1.47 -8.12
N GLU A 73 3.19 1.28 -9.00
CA GLU A 73 3.84 0.01 -9.27
C GLU A 73 5.15 -0.08 -8.50
N ALA A 74 5.39 -1.22 -7.86
CA ALA A 74 6.62 -1.52 -7.14
C ALA A 74 7.02 -2.97 -7.40
N SER A 75 8.29 -3.31 -7.19
CA SER A 75 8.74 -4.71 -7.19
C SER A 75 9.11 -5.07 -5.76
N VAL A 76 8.39 -6.03 -5.19
CA VAL A 76 8.51 -6.37 -3.76
C VAL A 76 8.77 -7.85 -3.61
N ASP A 77 9.58 -8.21 -2.61
CA ASP A 77 9.73 -9.58 -2.16
C ASP A 77 8.42 -10.08 -1.52
N MET A 78 7.78 -11.08 -2.13
CA MET A 78 6.49 -11.59 -1.68
C MET A 78 6.59 -12.28 -0.31
N ASP A 79 7.75 -12.84 0.03
CA ASP A 79 7.99 -13.40 1.36
C ASP A 79 8.06 -12.28 2.41
N GLU A 80 8.52 -11.10 2.01
CA GLU A 80 8.53 -9.92 2.85
C GLU A 80 7.13 -9.36 3.07
N LEU A 81 6.25 -9.34 2.05
CA LEU A 81 4.84 -8.98 2.24
C LEU A 81 4.16 -9.89 3.28
N GLN A 82 4.32 -11.21 3.13
CA GLN A 82 3.73 -12.15 4.08
C GLN A 82 4.32 -11.98 5.49
N ARG A 83 5.63 -11.80 5.62
CA ARG A 83 6.32 -11.55 6.91
C ARG A 83 5.85 -10.24 7.56
N ARG A 84 5.50 -9.24 6.76
CA ARG A 84 4.93 -7.95 7.20
C ARG A 84 3.46 -8.06 7.59
N GLY A 85 2.85 -9.24 7.46
CA GLY A 85 1.48 -9.52 7.86
C GLY A 85 0.44 -9.23 6.77
N TYR A 86 0.87 -9.03 5.52
CA TYR A 86 -0.07 -9.04 4.40
C TYR A 86 -0.63 -10.44 4.21
N LYS A 87 -1.93 -10.51 3.96
CA LYS A 87 -2.62 -11.75 3.64
C LYS A 87 -3.11 -11.68 2.20
N ALA A 88 -2.76 -12.70 1.42
CA ALA A 88 -3.39 -12.89 0.12
C ALA A 88 -4.88 -13.15 0.33
N ASP A 89 -5.72 -12.51 -0.48
CA ASP A 89 -7.09 -12.92 -0.70
C ASP A 89 -7.07 -14.32 -1.31
N GLU A 90 -7.98 -15.17 -0.86
CA GLU A 90 -8.11 -16.57 -1.31
C GLU A 90 -8.51 -16.68 -2.78
#